data_AF-A0A9Q0ZJW2-F1
#
_entry.id   AF-A0A9Q0ZJW2-F1
#
_cell.length_a   1.000
_cell.length_b   1.000
_cell.length_c   1.000
_cell.angle_alpha   90.00
_cell.angle_beta   90.00
_cell.angle_gamma   90.00
#
_symmetry.space_group_name_H-M   'P 1'
#
loop_
_entity.id
_entity.type
_entity.pdbx_description
1 polymer ?
#
loop_
_entity_poly.entity_id
_entity_poly.type
_entity_poly.pdbx_seq_one_letter_code
_entity_poly.pdbx_strand_id
1 'polypeptide(L)'
;MCGILAVLGCTDNSQAKRSRIIELSRRLRHRGPDWSGLHCYEDCYLAHQRLAIVDPASGDQPLYNQDKTVVVTVNGEIYNHKELRAQLKSHTFRTGSDCEVIAHLYEEHGEDFVDMLDGMFSFVLLDTRDKSFIAARDAIGITPLYIGLGSGWVTLNNQVGKATLMEFSF
;
A
#
# COMPACT_ATOMS: atom_id res chain seq x y z
N MET A 1 9.86 11.27 -3.31
CA MET A 1 9.22 9.95 -3.21
C MET A 1 8.48 9.86 -1.90
N CYS A 2 7.28 9.28 -1.87
CA CYS A 2 6.45 9.12 -0.67
C CYS A 2 7.12 8.21 0.39
N GLY A 3 6.48 8.10 1.56
CA GLY A 3 6.85 7.12 2.57
C GLY A 3 5.65 6.26 2.98
N ILE A 4 5.83 4.93 3.00
CA ILE A 4 4.78 3.98 3.38
C ILE A 4 5.13 3.19 4.65
N LEU A 5 4.11 2.90 5.44
CA LEU A 5 4.20 2.05 6.63
C LEU A 5 2.96 1.16 6.69
N ALA A 6 3.14 -0.15 6.80
CA ALA A 6 2.06 -1.08 7.08
C ALA A 6 2.35 -1.95 8.31
N VAL A 7 1.33 -2.17 9.13
CA VAL A 7 1.37 -3.07 10.27
C VAL A 7 0.20 -4.03 10.12
N LEU A 8 0.48 -5.32 9.98
CA LEU A 8 -0.51 -6.34 9.64
C LEU A 8 -0.56 -7.40 10.75
N GLY A 9 -1.76 -7.89 11.09
CA GLY A 9 -1.96 -8.96 12.07
C GLY A 9 -1.78 -8.54 13.54
N CYS A 10 -1.83 -7.25 13.88
CA CYS A 10 -1.59 -6.78 15.23
C CYS A 10 -2.77 -7.00 16.18
N THR A 11 -2.81 -8.14 16.87
CA THR A 11 -3.89 -8.49 17.85
C THR A 11 -4.20 -7.45 18.94
N ASP A 12 -3.35 -6.42 19.11
CA ASP A 12 -3.55 -5.32 20.05
C ASP A 12 -4.18 -4.11 19.32
N ASN A 13 -5.52 -4.03 19.39
CA ASN A 13 -6.31 -2.94 18.80
C ASN A 13 -6.45 -1.72 19.74
N SER A 14 -5.53 -1.54 20.70
CA SER A 14 -5.61 -0.42 21.64
C SER A 14 -5.36 0.94 20.97
N GLN A 15 -5.94 1.98 21.57
CA GLN A 15 -5.67 3.37 21.16
C GLN A 15 -4.18 3.72 21.29
N ALA A 16 -3.46 3.11 22.24
CA ALA A 16 -2.02 3.26 22.39
C ALA A 16 -1.26 2.74 21.15
N LYS A 17 -1.67 1.59 20.61
CA LYS A 17 -1.10 1.05 19.37
C LYS A 17 -1.33 1.97 18.18
N ARG A 18 -2.57 2.41 17.98
CA ARG A 18 -2.90 3.36 16.90
C ARG A 18 -2.03 4.62 17.00
N SER A 19 -1.87 5.17 18.20
CA SER A 19 -1.04 6.35 18.45
C SER A 19 0.43 6.09 18.13
N ARG A 20 0.94 4.90 18.47
CA ARG A 20 2.31 4.47 18.13
C ARG A 20 2.51 4.33 16.61
N ILE A 21 1.54 3.79 15.88
CA ILE A 21 1.61 3.64 14.42
C ILE A 21 1.65 5.02 13.75
N ILE A 22 0.84 5.96 14.21
CA ILE A 22 0.88 7.35 13.74
C ILE A 22 2.25 7.98 14.02
N GLU A 23 2.84 7.77 15.20
CA GLU A 23 4.17 8.26 15.53
C GLU A 23 5.25 7.66 14.61
N LEU A 24 5.20 6.37 14.34
CA LEU A 24 6.12 5.69 13.43
C LEU A 24 5.97 6.21 11.99
N SER A 25 4.74 6.35 11.50
CA SER A 25 4.48 6.91 10.17
C SER A 25 5.03 8.33 10.02
N ARG A 26 4.95 9.17 11.06
CA ARG A 26 5.50 10.53 11.04
C ARG A 26 7.01 10.58 10.85
N ARG A 27 7.76 9.53 11.20
CA ARG A 27 9.21 9.47 10.94
C ARG A 27 9.52 9.48 9.44
N LEU A 28 8.57 9.03 8.62
CA LEU A 28 8.66 9.02 7.15
C LEU A 28 8.19 10.33 6.50
N ARG A 29 7.73 11.33 7.28
CA ARG A 29 7.19 12.59 6.75
C ARG A 29 8.20 13.37 5.91
N HIS A 30 9.49 13.24 6.17
CA HIS A 30 10.53 13.90 5.37
C HIS A 30 10.50 13.47 3.88
N ARG A 31 9.92 12.30 3.59
CA ARG A 31 9.72 11.80 2.22
C ARG A 31 8.47 12.35 1.57
N GLY A 32 7.39 12.46 2.35
CA GLY A 32 6.10 12.99 1.91
C GLY A 32 5.56 14.07 2.84
N PRO A 33 5.99 15.33 2.68
CA PRO A 33 5.64 16.42 3.57
C PRO A 33 4.24 17.01 3.34
N ASP A 34 3.61 16.71 2.20
CA ASP A 34 2.43 17.44 1.73
C ASP A 34 1.15 16.97 2.44
N TRP A 35 1.04 15.67 2.70
CA TRP A 35 -0.15 15.09 3.31
C TRP A 35 0.12 13.74 3.99
N SER A 36 -0.70 13.38 4.99
CA SER A 36 -0.59 12.10 5.72
C SER A 36 -1.92 11.34 5.73
N GLY A 37 -1.88 10.05 5.41
CA GLY A 37 -3.03 9.15 5.41
C GLY A 37 -2.85 7.95 6.33
N LEU A 38 -3.97 7.44 6.86
CA LEU A 38 -4.00 6.21 7.64
C LEU A 38 -5.32 5.48 7.40
N HIS A 39 -5.23 4.27 6.87
CA HIS A 39 -6.30 3.28 6.89
C HIS A 39 -6.11 2.31 8.06
N CYS A 40 -7.21 1.91 8.67
CA CYS A 40 -7.26 0.98 9.79
C CYS A 40 -8.42 0.02 9.55
N TYR A 41 -8.12 -1.27 9.47
CA TYR A 41 -9.11 -2.35 9.38
C TYR A 41 -8.73 -3.42 10.40
N GLU A 42 -9.52 -3.51 11.47
CA GLU A 42 -9.22 -4.37 12.62
C GLU A 42 -7.76 -4.24 13.11
N ASP A 43 -6.97 -5.29 12.92
CA ASP A 43 -5.58 -5.43 13.34
C ASP A 43 -4.55 -5.04 12.26
N CYS A 44 -5.03 -4.44 11.16
CA CYS A 44 -4.24 -4.02 10.01
C CYS A 44 -4.26 -2.49 9.85
N TYR A 45 -3.10 -1.91 9.59
CA TYR A 45 -2.89 -0.48 9.44
C TYR A 45 -2.04 -0.21 8.20
N LEU A 46 -2.51 0.66 7.32
CA LEU A 46 -1.76 1.15 6.15
C LEU A 46 -1.66 2.67 6.26
N ALA A 47 -0.44 3.20 6.39
CA ALA A 47 -0.16 4.61 6.55
C ALA A 47 0.72 5.12 5.41
N HIS A 48 0.45 6.35 4.98
CA HIS A 48 1.12 6.99 3.86
C HIS A 48 1.54 8.42 4.20
N GLN A 49 2.73 8.80 3.78
CA GLN A 49 3.26 10.17 3.78
C GLN A 49 3.45 10.58 2.32
N ARG A 50 2.66 11.55 1.86
CA ARG A 50 2.55 11.89 0.43
C ARG A 50 3.49 13.03 0.04
N LEU A 51 4.21 12.82 -1.05
CA LEU A 51 4.77 13.88 -1.88
C LEU A 51 3.90 13.98 -3.14
N ALA A 52 3.18 15.07 -3.31
CA ALA A 52 2.20 15.24 -4.37
C ALA A 52 2.90 15.59 -5.70
N ILE A 53 3.26 14.56 -6.48
CA ILE A 53 3.87 14.72 -7.82
C ILE A 53 2.79 14.59 -8.90
N VAL A 54 2.10 13.45 -8.95
CA VAL A 54 1.02 13.15 -9.91
C VAL A 54 -0.33 13.30 -9.22
N ASP A 55 -1.27 13.95 -9.92
CA ASP A 55 -2.63 14.27 -9.45
C ASP A 55 -2.71 14.80 -8.00
N PRO A 56 -2.18 16.01 -7.72
CA PRO A 56 -2.19 16.58 -6.38
C PRO A 56 -3.58 16.67 -5.73
N ALA A 57 -4.64 16.78 -6.54
CA ALA A 57 -5.99 17.03 -6.08
C ALA A 57 -6.74 15.78 -5.61
N SER A 58 -6.50 14.60 -6.20
CA SER A 58 -7.27 13.39 -5.85
C SER A 58 -6.46 12.12 -5.55
N GLY A 59 -5.14 12.15 -5.72
CA GLY A 59 -4.25 11.01 -5.46
C GLY A 59 -3.86 10.77 -3.99
N ASP A 60 -4.69 11.16 -3.03
CA ASP A 60 -4.43 10.90 -1.60
C ASP A 60 -4.54 9.40 -1.29
N GLN A 61 -3.61 8.89 -0.50
CA GLN A 61 -3.47 7.45 -0.24
C GLN A 61 -3.70 7.10 1.25
N PRO A 62 -4.21 5.91 1.62
CA PRO A 62 -4.36 4.73 0.78
C PRO A 62 -5.40 4.86 -0.34
N LEU A 63 -5.16 4.17 -1.44
CA LEU A 63 -6.09 4.03 -2.57
C LEU A 63 -6.96 2.80 -2.35
N TYR A 64 -8.10 2.78 -3.03
CA TYR A 64 -9.14 1.77 -2.81
C TYR A 64 -9.74 1.30 -4.12
N ASN A 65 -10.22 0.06 -4.16
CA ASN A 65 -11.20 -0.36 -5.17
C ASN A 65 -12.58 0.31 -4.93
N GLN A 66 -13.60 -0.06 -5.72
CA GLN A 66 -14.92 0.60 -5.70
C GLN A 66 -15.66 0.38 -4.38
N ASP A 67 -15.69 -0.83 -3.85
CA ASP A 67 -16.39 -1.10 -2.59
C ASP A 67 -15.51 -0.87 -1.35
N LYS A 68 -14.26 -0.47 -1.55
CA LYS A 68 -13.23 -0.24 -0.51
C LYS A 68 -12.86 -1.50 0.27
N THR A 69 -13.06 -2.68 -0.31
CA THR A 69 -12.61 -3.93 0.28
C THR A 69 -11.13 -4.22 0.02
N VAL A 70 -10.58 -3.66 -1.07
CA VAL A 70 -9.15 -3.72 -1.40
C VAL A 70 -8.52 -2.36 -1.16
N VAL A 71 -7.46 -2.31 -0.37
CA VAL A 71 -6.78 -1.08 0.05
C VAL A 71 -5.30 -1.17 -0.25
N VAL A 72 -4.72 -0.14 -0.88
CA VAL A 72 -3.30 -0.12 -1.21
C VAL A 72 -2.62 1.18 -0.82
N THR A 73 -1.40 1.08 -0.28
CA THR A 73 -0.49 2.22 -0.12
C THR A 73 0.77 1.98 -0.94
N VAL A 74 1.19 2.99 -1.69
CA VAL A 74 2.21 2.88 -2.74
C VAL A 74 3.18 4.05 -2.61
N ASN A 75 4.47 3.74 -2.60
CA ASN A 75 5.53 4.69 -2.92
C ASN A 75 6.10 4.30 -4.28
N GLY A 76 5.78 5.08 -5.32
CA GLY A 76 6.18 4.77 -6.68
C GLY A 76 5.41 5.51 -7.75
N GLU A 77 5.67 5.12 -8.99
CA GLU A 77 4.99 5.55 -10.21
C GLU A 77 4.77 4.33 -11.11
N ILE A 78 3.54 4.14 -11.59
CA ILE A 78 3.19 3.09 -12.56
C ILE A 78 3.09 3.72 -13.96
N TYR A 79 4.12 3.54 -14.77
CA TYR A 79 4.28 4.21 -16.07
C TYR A 79 3.24 3.76 -17.09
N ASN A 80 2.91 2.46 -17.11
CA ASN A 80 1.92 1.90 -18.02
C ASN A 80 0.47 2.00 -17.49
N HIS A 81 0.20 2.82 -16.46
CA HIS A 81 -1.13 2.89 -15.83
C HIS A 81 -2.27 3.20 -16.81
N LYS A 82 -2.04 4.01 -17.85
CA LYS A 82 -3.08 4.35 -18.84
C LYS A 82 -3.49 3.13 -19.67
N GLU A 83 -2.53 2.29 -20.03
CA GLU A 83 -2.76 1.06 -20.79
C GLU A 83 -3.50 0.05 -19.93
N LEU A 84 -3.10 -0.10 -18.66
CA LEU A 84 -3.76 -0.96 -17.68
C LEU A 84 -5.20 -0.49 -17.40
N ARG A 85 -5.42 0.82 -17.21
CA ARG A 85 -6.76 1.42 -17.04
C ARG A 85 -7.69 1.11 -18.21
N ALA A 86 -7.15 1.11 -19.45
CA ALA A 86 -7.95 0.81 -20.64
C ALA A 86 -8.42 -0.65 -20.72
N GLN A 87 -7.74 -1.57 -20.02
CA GLN A 87 -8.11 -2.99 -19.93
C GLN A 87 -9.20 -3.22 -18.86
N LEU A 88 -9.21 -2.41 -17.80
CA LEU A 88 -10.12 -2.52 -16.66
C LEU A 88 -11.47 -1.82 -16.88
N LYS A 89 -12.17 -2.15 -17.97
CA LYS A 89 -13.43 -1.47 -18.36
C LYS A 89 -14.61 -1.71 -17.42
N SER A 90 -14.58 -2.82 -16.68
CA SER A 90 -15.55 -3.15 -15.62
C SER A 90 -15.36 -2.30 -14.36
N HIS A 91 -14.22 -1.62 -14.22
CA HIS A 91 -13.84 -0.90 -13.02
C HIS A 91 -14.12 0.59 -13.10
N THR A 92 -14.70 1.13 -12.03
CA THR A 92 -14.83 2.58 -11.84
C THR A 92 -13.67 3.13 -11.03
N PHE A 93 -12.84 3.96 -11.66
CA PHE A 93 -11.75 4.67 -10.99
C PHE A 93 -12.27 5.96 -10.33
N ARG A 94 -11.75 6.24 -9.13
CA ARG A 94 -12.09 7.40 -8.31
C ARG A 94 -11.06 8.52 -8.39
N THR A 95 -9.84 8.22 -8.81
CA THR A 95 -8.72 9.16 -8.84
C THR A 95 -8.04 9.18 -10.21
N GLY A 96 -7.24 10.21 -10.45
CA GLY A 96 -6.29 10.28 -11.55
C GLY A 96 -4.93 9.63 -11.23
N SER A 97 -4.74 9.08 -10.03
CA SER A 97 -3.47 8.50 -9.60
C SER A 97 -3.10 7.29 -10.48
N ASP A 98 -1.87 7.29 -10.96
CA ASP A 98 -1.27 6.16 -11.68
C ASP A 98 -1.33 4.86 -10.85
N CYS A 99 -1.19 4.96 -9.53
CA CYS A 99 -1.14 3.84 -8.60
C CYS A 99 -2.51 3.17 -8.31
N GLU A 100 -3.64 3.79 -8.67
CA GLU A 100 -4.98 3.22 -8.36
C GLU A 100 -5.25 1.92 -9.14
N VAL A 101 -4.57 1.72 -10.27
CA VAL A 101 -4.68 0.48 -11.05
C VAL A 101 -4.35 -0.77 -10.24
N ILE A 102 -3.50 -0.65 -9.21
CA ILE A 102 -3.06 -1.78 -8.39
C ILE A 102 -4.24 -2.46 -7.69
N ALA A 103 -5.15 -1.67 -7.09
CA ALA A 103 -6.30 -2.23 -6.37
C ALA A 103 -7.24 -3.00 -7.30
N HIS A 104 -7.46 -2.49 -8.52
CA HIS A 104 -8.35 -3.11 -9.51
C HIS A 104 -7.71 -4.29 -10.24
N LEU A 105 -6.42 -4.23 -10.53
CA LEU A 105 -5.69 -5.34 -11.13
C LEU A 105 -5.67 -6.56 -10.22
N TYR A 106 -5.50 -6.36 -8.91
CA TYR A 106 -5.59 -7.42 -7.92
C TYR A 106 -6.96 -8.14 -7.96
N GLU A 107 -8.06 -7.41 -8.18
CA GLU A 107 -9.39 -8.02 -8.27
C GLU A 107 -9.57 -8.96 -9.47
N GLU A 108 -8.95 -8.64 -10.61
CA GLU A 108 -9.06 -9.41 -11.84
C GLU A 108 -8.02 -10.54 -11.94
N HIS A 109 -6.83 -10.33 -11.38
CA HIS A 109 -5.66 -11.17 -11.63
C HIS A 109 -5.02 -11.75 -10.37
N GLY A 110 -5.55 -11.47 -9.17
CA GLY A 110 -5.00 -12.00 -7.92
C GLY A 110 -3.58 -11.49 -7.67
N GLU A 111 -2.61 -12.37 -7.46
CA GLU A 111 -1.21 -12.00 -7.23
C GLU A 111 -0.39 -11.82 -8.51
N ASP A 112 -0.86 -12.37 -9.64
CA ASP A 112 -0.12 -12.39 -10.92
C ASP A 112 0.00 -11.01 -11.56
N PHE A 113 -0.80 -10.02 -11.12
CA PHE A 113 -0.76 -8.68 -11.71
C PHE A 113 0.56 -7.93 -11.49
N VAL A 114 1.38 -8.34 -10.51
CA VAL A 114 2.62 -7.64 -10.18
C VAL A 114 3.55 -7.61 -11.40
N ASP A 115 3.56 -8.68 -12.19
CA ASP A 115 4.36 -8.81 -13.42
C ASP A 115 3.82 -7.94 -14.58
N MET A 116 2.60 -7.41 -14.46
CA MET A 116 2.01 -6.50 -15.44
C MET A 116 2.41 -5.03 -15.21
N LEU A 117 3.01 -4.71 -14.06
CA LEU A 117 3.34 -3.34 -13.69
C LEU A 117 4.68 -2.93 -14.33
N ASP A 118 4.65 -1.87 -15.14
CA ASP A 118 5.86 -1.17 -15.58
C ASP A 118 6.00 0.11 -14.77
N GLY A 119 7.05 0.21 -13.97
CA GLY A 119 7.20 1.29 -13.02
C GLY A 119 8.32 1.09 -12.00
N MET A 120 8.50 2.12 -11.18
CA MET A 120 9.26 2.02 -9.93
C MET A 120 8.26 2.06 -8.80
N PHE A 121 8.19 1.04 -7.96
CA PHE A 121 7.15 0.97 -6.94
C PHE A 121 7.53 0.07 -5.78
N SER A 122 7.00 0.46 -4.62
CA SER A 122 6.91 -0.35 -3.42
C SER A 122 5.50 -0.16 -2.91
N PHE A 123 4.79 -1.25 -2.65
CA PHE A 123 3.44 -1.14 -2.14
C PHE A 123 3.11 -2.20 -1.12
N VAL A 124 2.08 -1.90 -0.33
CA VAL A 124 1.38 -2.87 0.49
C VAL A 124 -0.11 -2.78 0.18
N LEU A 125 -0.69 -3.90 -0.23
CA LEU A 125 -2.10 -4.09 -0.49
C LEU A 125 -2.69 -5.00 0.59
N LEU A 126 -3.90 -4.66 1.05
CA LEU A 126 -4.71 -5.44 1.98
C LEU A 126 -6.06 -5.73 1.33
N ASP A 127 -6.44 -7.00 1.29
CA ASP A 127 -7.80 -7.44 1.00
C ASP A 127 -8.53 -7.68 2.33
N THR A 128 -9.53 -6.87 2.60
CA THR A 128 -10.28 -6.93 3.86
C THR A 128 -11.28 -8.09 3.91
N ARG A 129 -11.58 -8.74 2.78
CA ARG A 129 -12.57 -9.83 2.68
C ARG A 129 -12.06 -11.10 3.37
N ASP A 130 -10.78 -11.38 3.21
CA ASP A 130 -10.11 -12.56 3.77
C ASP A 130 -8.84 -12.25 4.58
N LYS A 131 -8.51 -10.95 4.73
CA LYS A 131 -7.31 -10.43 5.41
C LYS A 131 -6.00 -10.87 4.76
N SER A 132 -6.03 -11.26 3.49
CA SER A 132 -4.81 -11.46 2.71
C SER A 132 -4.15 -10.12 2.40
N PHE A 133 -2.84 -10.15 2.16
CA PHE A 133 -2.06 -8.96 1.83
C PHE A 133 -0.95 -9.31 0.86
N ILE A 134 -0.58 -8.32 0.05
CA ILE A 134 0.57 -8.39 -0.86
C ILE A 134 1.50 -7.25 -0.54
N ALA A 135 2.79 -7.54 -0.41
CA ALA A 135 3.84 -6.55 -0.36
C ALA A 135 4.80 -6.80 -1.50
N ALA A 136 4.97 -5.82 -2.38
CA ALA A 136 5.79 -5.97 -3.59
C ALA A 136 6.72 -4.78 -3.78
N ARG A 137 7.81 -5.03 -4.51
CA ARG A 137 8.76 -4.04 -5.01
C ARG A 137 8.94 -4.22 -6.51
N ASP A 138 9.35 -3.15 -7.17
CA ASP A 138 9.81 -3.18 -8.55
C ASP A 138 11.03 -4.11 -8.73
N ALA A 139 11.23 -4.56 -9.97
CA ALA A 139 12.14 -5.66 -10.33
C ALA A 139 13.58 -5.52 -9.84
N ILE A 140 14.08 -4.28 -9.70
CA ILE A 140 15.45 -4.01 -9.25
C ILE A 140 15.50 -3.26 -7.91
N GLY A 141 14.35 -3.00 -7.30
CA GLY A 141 14.23 -2.31 -6.01
C GLY A 141 14.63 -0.84 -6.05
N ILE A 142 14.25 -0.10 -7.08
CA ILE A 142 14.42 1.36 -7.20
C ILE A 142 13.82 2.06 -5.98
N THR A 143 12.59 1.69 -5.63
CA THR A 143 11.95 2.19 -4.41
C THR A 143 12.25 1.25 -3.22
N PRO A 144 12.67 1.78 -2.06
CA PRO A 144 12.93 0.94 -0.89
C PRO A 144 11.65 0.28 -0.35
N LEU A 145 11.78 -0.89 0.28
CA LEU A 145 10.76 -1.46 1.17
C LEU A 145 11.45 -2.44 2.10
N TYR A 146 11.20 -2.35 3.41
CA TYR A 146 11.79 -3.23 4.39
C TYR A 146 10.71 -3.96 5.18
N ILE A 147 11.06 -5.16 5.62
CA ILE A 147 10.16 -6.06 6.33
C ILE A 147 10.77 -6.34 7.69
N GLY A 148 10.02 -6.05 8.74
CA GLY A 148 10.34 -6.38 10.12
C GLY A 148 9.32 -7.38 10.66
N LEU A 149 9.81 -8.39 11.36
CA LEU A 149 8.96 -9.32 12.08
C LEU A 149 8.89 -8.89 13.54
N GLY A 150 7.67 -8.68 14.03
CA GLY A 150 7.42 -8.62 15.46
C GLY A 150 7.55 -10.01 16.08
N SER A 151 7.50 -10.11 17.41
CA SER A 151 7.39 -11.40 18.10
C SER A 151 6.03 -12.07 17.80
N GLY A 152 5.93 -12.75 16.65
CA GLY A 152 4.78 -13.46 16.09
C GLY A 152 4.89 -13.61 14.56
N TRP A 153 4.70 -14.82 14.04
CA TRP A 153 5.11 -15.38 12.73
C TRP A 153 4.69 -14.66 11.44
N VAL A 154 5.37 -14.93 10.32
CA VAL A 154 4.94 -14.70 8.91
C VAL A 154 5.23 -15.94 8.07
N THR A 155 4.26 -16.33 7.23
CA THR A 155 4.45 -17.22 6.08
C THR A 155 4.07 -16.45 4.80
N LEU A 156 5.03 -16.27 3.89
CA LEU A 156 4.76 -15.81 2.52
C LEU A 156 4.63 -17.06 1.64
N ASN A 157 3.53 -17.13 0.89
CA ASN A 157 2.85 -18.26 0.24
C ASN A 157 1.95 -19.11 1.15
N ASN A 158 0.64 -18.85 1.01
CA ASN A 158 -0.52 -19.41 1.70
C ASN A 158 -0.60 -19.19 3.22
N GLN A 159 -1.10 -17.99 3.56
CA GLN A 159 -1.71 -17.53 4.82
C GLN A 159 -1.12 -18.02 6.16
N VAL A 160 -0.49 -17.06 6.88
CA VAL A 160 -0.82 -16.56 8.24
C VAL A 160 0.40 -15.75 8.73
N GLY A 161 0.21 -14.51 9.22
CA GLY A 161 1.24 -13.85 10.02
C GLY A 161 1.20 -12.33 10.29
N LYS A 162 1.86 -11.94 11.39
CA LYS A 162 2.17 -10.58 11.87
C LYS A 162 3.38 -10.01 11.12
N ALA A 163 3.16 -9.25 10.05
CA ALA A 163 4.21 -8.52 9.36
C ALA A 163 4.18 -7.03 9.73
N THR A 164 5.30 -6.47 10.15
CA THR A 164 5.46 -5.01 10.19
C THR A 164 6.32 -4.60 9.01
N LEU A 165 5.69 -4.08 7.98
CA LEU A 165 6.36 -3.62 6.76
C LEU A 165 6.66 -2.14 6.94
N MET A 166 7.94 -1.79 7.09
CA MET A 166 8.37 -0.40 7.22
C MET A 166 9.31 -0.07 6.07
N GLU A 167 9.08 1.02 5.36
CA GLU A 167 10.12 1.55 4.49
C GLU A 167 11.05 2.48 5.28
N PHE A 168 12.36 2.20 5.35
CA PHE A 168 13.37 3.10 5.91
C PHE A 168 14.27 3.63 4.79
N SER A 169 14.22 4.93 4.49
CA SER A 169 15.37 5.58 3.85
C SER A 169 16.29 6.10 4.94
N PHE A 170 17.55 5.70 4.88
CA PHE A 170 18.64 6.42 5.56
C PHE A 170 18.86 7.77 4.90
#